data_AF-A0A9Q0L9L7-F1
#
_entry.id   AF-A0A9Q0L9L7-F1
#
_cell.length_a   1.000
_cell.length_b   1.000
_cell.length_c   1.000
_cell.angle_alpha   90.00
_cell.angle_beta   90.00
_cell.angle_gamma   90.00
#
_symmetry.space_group_name_H-M   'P 1'
#
loop_
_entity.id
_entity.type
_entity.pdbx_description
1 polymer ?
#
loop_
_entity_poly.entity_id
_entity_poly.type
_entity_poly.pdbx_seq_one_letter_code
_entity_poly.pdbx_strand_id
1 'polypeptide(L)'
;MQKNNKSFWVEKVRRCLISGLVGDAVGALFENKSIDNISSKISQEKVYVYTDDTQMTLSICEHYLLNKNLDSPKLFDKWTEASENLFWIVNGYSPKKFQFGLFRGTGNMFRTAIRNKKPSKSAGNGASMRIAPVAIAAWRNTKNIDKAIQSLQNDLFQITNLTHTHFFAFTTAYAYAVLLLYFIGSPFKKKVTDSQININEALKFVYERVLEYEYLMKSPNQPELEDQSYFSAVSSFFKLIIVDNFFEKNKKESLFDLNVGNFIKNYAELYTTKKVDKPSDGFSLCSVLLSIMLALKYHNKKYEEALKKVLSFGGDTDTLATMTLTLITSINSNCYPDEKSYLLKKSIGYSNANEMFTVFGKFVANEPSDLVLKPWIDMEEELSKELINYKGSLGFTIIFDNQFNFLQFIDNELTQFFQKNSGLSIDQLYIQFYSQYQYLDFFKTLKSEERMNFFLNTYFQFQNTNLQSNQNYQQQQNYPQNNQNYQQQQNYQFDNKNNPYNQQQQNYQQQQNYQLDNKNNPYNQQQSNYPQNNQYKYNKKNNQN
;
A
#
# COMPACT_ATOMS: atom_id res chain seq x y z
N MET A 1 -42.33 -9.69 -6.98
CA MET A 1 -41.30 -10.25 -6.07
C MET A 1 -39.89 -10.15 -6.68
N GLN A 2 -39.38 -8.95 -6.99
CA GLN A 2 -38.01 -8.74 -7.51
C GLN A 2 -36.97 -8.42 -6.40
N LYS A 3 -37.38 -8.41 -5.13
CA LYS A 3 -36.54 -8.05 -3.97
C LYS A 3 -35.35 -9.00 -3.68
N ASN A 4 -35.20 -10.15 -4.36
CA ASN A 4 -34.23 -11.17 -3.95
C ASN A 4 -32.82 -11.08 -4.57
N ASN A 5 -32.64 -10.63 -5.82
CA ASN A 5 -31.33 -10.77 -6.48
C ASN A 5 -30.32 -9.69 -6.11
N LYS A 6 -30.73 -8.41 -6.11
CA LYS A 6 -29.83 -7.32 -5.74
C LYS A 6 -29.43 -7.39 -4.27
N SER A 7 -30.37 -7.72 -3.38
CA SER A 7 -30.07 -7.93 -1.97
C SER A 7 -29.04 -9.05 -1.77
N PHE A 8 -29.22 -10.19 -2.45
CA PHE A 8 -28.23 -11.27 -2.42
C PHE A 8 -26.87 -10.83 -2.97
N TRP A 9 -26.86 -10.09 -4.08
CA TRP A 9 -25.61 -9.61 -4.68
C TRP A 9 -24.88 -8.60 -3.78
N VAL A 10 -25.60 -7.69 -3.12
CA VAL A 10 -25.05 -6.75 -2.12
C VAL A 10 -24.43 -7.53 -0.96
N GLU A 11 -25.13 -8.55 -0.45
CA GLU A 11 -24.59 -9.43 0.58
C GLU A 11 -23.34 -10.18 0.10
N LYS A 12 -23.33 -10.67 -1.14
CA LYS A 12 -22.16 -11.32 -1.73
C LYS A 12 -20.96 -10.37 -1.79
N VAL A 13 -21.15 -9.13 -2.24
CA VAL A 13 -20.11 -8.08 -2.26
C VAL A 13 -19.59 -7.80 -0.85
N ARG A 14 -20.49 -7.57 0.10
CA ARG A 14 -20.14 -7.31 1.50
C ARG A 14 -19.29 -8.45 2.06
N ARG A 15 -19.74 -9.70 1.87
CA ARG A 15 -19.01 -10.89 2.32
C ARG A 15 -17.63 -11.00 1.67
N CYS A 16 -17.49 -10.70 0.38
CA CYS A 16 -16.18 -10.73 -0.31
C CYS A 16 -15.19 -9.76 0.32
N LEU A 17 -15.59 -8.50 0.50
CA LEU A 17 -14.70 -7.47 1.03
C LEU A 17 -14.38 -7.70 2.52
N ILE A 18 -15.33 -8.23 3.30
CA ILE A 18 -15.10 -8.63 4.70
C ILE A 18 -14.16 -9.83 4.81
N SER A 19 -14.30 -10.82 3.93
CA SER A 19 -13.37 -11.94 3.85
C SER A 19 -11.93 -11.50 3.55
N GLY A 20 -11.76 -10.49 2.69
CA GLY A 20 -10.48 -9.83 2.45
C GLY A 20 -9.94 -9.15 3.71
N LEU A 21 -10.75 -8.31 4.35
CA LEU A 21 -10.38 -7.59 5.58
C LEU A 21 -9.94 -8.52 6.71
N VAL A 22 -10.69 -9.60 6.97
CA VAL A 22 -10.32 -10.57 8.00
C VAL A 22 -9.07 -11.35 7.59
N GLY A 23 -8.91 -11.63 6.29
CA GLY A 23 -7.71 -12.24 5.73
C GLY A 23 -6.46 -11.41 5.97
N ASP A 24 -6.51 -10.14 5.61
CA ASP A 24 -5.52 -9.11 5.89
C ASP A 24 -5.19 -9.08 7.40
N ALA A 25 -6.20 -8.79 8.24
CA ALA A 25 -6.00 -8.59 9.67
C ALA A 25 -5.37 -9.79 10.40
N VAL A 26 -5.77 -11.01 10.03
CA VAL A 26 -5.18 -12.23 10.60
C VAL A 26 -3.84 -12.55 9.95
N GLY A 27 -3.69 -12.30 8.65
CA GLY A 27 -2.46 -12.53 7.90
C GLY A 27 -1.30 -11.65 8.37
N ALA A 28 -1.57 -10.43 8.82
CA ALA A 28 -0.57 -9.50 9.36
C ALA A 28 0.17 -10.07 10.60
N LEU A 29 -0.43 -11.04 11.31
CA LEU A 29 0.24 -11.74 12.42
C LEU A 29 1.43 -12.57 11.97
N PHE A 30 1.37 -13.10 10.74
CA PHE A 30 2.30 -14.09 10.20
C PHE A 30 3.25 -13.51 9.14
N GLU A 31 3.05 -12.24 8.77
CA GLU A 31 3.83 -11.59 7.72
C GLU A 31 5.32 -11.65 8.07
N ASN A 32 6.10 -12.26 7.18
CA ASN A 32 7.55 -12.45 7.33
C ASN A 32 7.98 -13.15 8.65
N LYS A 33 7.08 -13.91 9.29
CA LYS A 33 7.30 -14.61 10.57
C LYS A 33 7.16 -16.13 10.43
N SER A 34 7.47 -16.85 11.52
CA SER A 34 7.23 -18.29 11.61
C SER A 34 5.73 -18.60 11.51
N ILE A 35 5.40 -19.52 10.60
CA ILE A 35 4.08 -20.09 10.38
C ILE A 35 3.83 -21.32 11.25
N ASP A 36 4.71 -21.65 12.20
CA ASP A 36 4.47 -22.77 13.12
C ASP A 36 3.30 -22.44 14.04
N ASN A 37 2.50 -23.47 14.34
CA ASN A 37 1.37 -23.38 15.26
C ASN A 37 0.31 -22.32 14.86
N ILE A 38 0.02 -22.15 13.55
CA ILE A 38 -0.98 -21.20 13.02
C ILE A 38 -2.26 -21.20 13.84
N SER A 39 -2.86 -22.37 14.05
CA SER A 39 -4.14 -22.48 14.79
C SER A 39 -4.04 -21.97 16.23
N SER A 40 -2.91 -22.22 16.91
CA SER A 40 -2.70 -21.77 18.29
C SER A 40 -2.47 -20.27 18.35
N LYS A 41 -1.63 -19.72 17.45
CA LYS A 41 -1.38 -18.29 17.37
C LYS A 41 -2.65 -17.51 17.06
N ILE A 42 -3.46 -17.99 16.11
CA ILE A 42 -4.77 -17.39 15.82
C ILE A 42 -5.65 -17.42 17.06
N SER A 43 -5.82 -18.56 17.74
CA SER A 43 -6.75 -18.64 18.88
C SER A 43 -6.32 -17.77 20.07
N GLN A 44 -5.02 -17.68 20.32
CA GLN A 44 -4.41 -16.90 21.41
C GLN A 44 -4.42 -15.40 21.15
N GLU A 45 -4.39 -14.99 19.88
CA GLU A 45 -4.41 -13.58 19.54
C GLU A 45 -5.70 -12.94 20.03
N LYS A 46 -5.58 -11.79 20.67
CA LYS A 46 -6.72 -11.11 21.30
C LYS A 46 -7.45 -10.23 20.31
N VAL A 47 -6.70 -9.57 19.42
CA VAL A 47 -7.23 -8.63 18.43
C VAL A 47 -6.47 -8.75 17.11
N TYR A 48 -7.17 -8.59 16.00
CA TYR A 48 -6.59 -8.54 14.66
C TYR A 48 -6.74 -7.14 14.10
N VAL A 49 -5.71 -6.67 13.40
CA VAL A 49 -5.67 -5.31 12.84
C VAL A 49 -5.31 -5.42 11.37
N TYR A 50 -6.21 -4.99 10.50
CA TYR A 50 -5.97 -4.95 9.05
C TYR A 50 -4.87 -3.94 8.69
N THR A 51 -4.27 -4.00 7.51
CA THR A 51 -3.12 -3.19 7.07
C THR A 51 -3.53 -2.23 5.95
N ASP A 52 -2.57 -1.81 5.13
CA ASP A 52 -2.78 -0.97 3.96
C ASP A 52 -3.65 -1.65 2.90
N ASP A 53 -3.66 -2.97 2.82
CA ASP A 53 -4.56 -3.75 1.95
C ASP A 53 -6.02 -3.32 2.12
N THR A 54 -6.51 -3.37 3.36
CA THR A 54 -7.89 -2.95 3.68
C THR A 54 -8.05 -1.44 3.65
N GLN A 55 -7.09 -0.66 4.16
CA GLN A 55 -7.20 0.81 4.13
C GLN A 55 -7.35 1.36 2.72
N MET A 56 -6.53 0.87 1.79
CA MET A 56 -6.61 1.27 0.40
C MET A 56 -7.91 0.80 -0.23
N THR A 57 -8.39 -0.40 0.12
CA THR A 57 -9.71 -0.90 -0.30
C THR A 57 -10.85 0.02 0.17
N LEU A 58 -10.87 0.42 1.45
CA LEU A 58 -11.85 1.34 2.02
C LEU A 58 -11.81 2.70 1.32
N SER A 59 -10.61 3.23 1.08
CA SER A 59 -10.43 4.52 0.42
C SER A 59 -11.00 4.53 -1.01
N ILE A 60 -10.85 3.43 -1.76
CA ILE A 60 -11.39 3.30 -3.12
C ILE A 60 -12.92 3.16 -3.08
N CYS A 61 -13.47 2.37 -2.15
CA CYS A 61 -14.92 2.27 -1.95
C CYS A 61 -15.54 3.66 -1.67
N GLU A 62 -14.98 4.39 -0.70
CA GLU A 62 -15.44 5.72 -0.35
C GLU A 62 -15.32 6.70 -1.53
N HIS A 63 -14.23 6.62 -2.29
CA HIS A 63 -14.04 7.45 -3.48
C HIS A 63 -15.16 7.29 -4.51
N TYR A 64 -15.54 6.04 -4.83
CA TYR A 64 -16.67 5.79 -5.73
C TYR A 64 -17.99 6.30 -5.16
N LEU A 65 -18.20 6.17 -3.84
CA LEU A 65 -19.43 6.64 -3.19
C LEU A 65 -19.59 8.16 -3.26
N LEU A 66 -18.50 8.89 -3.06
CA LEU A 66 -18.47 10.36 -3.08
C LEU A 66 -18.51 10.92 -4.51
N ASN A 67 -17.74 10.34 -5.43
CA ASN A 67 -17.52 10.91 -6.76
C ASN A 67 -18.36 10.23 -7.87
N LYS A 68 -19.08 9.16 -7.54
CA LYS A 68 -19.94 8.33 -8.43
C LYS A 68 -19.21 7.59 -9.55
N ASN A 69 -18.01 8.02 -9.91
CA ASN A 69 -17.08 7.38 -10.82
C ASN A 69 -15.66 7.54 -10.26
N LEU A 70 -14.69 6.83 -10.84
CA LEU A 70 -13.29 7.02 -10.49
C LEU A 70 -12.79 8.39 -10.96
N ASP A 71 -12.04 9.04 -10.09
CA ASP A 71 -11.29 10.28 -10.32
C ASP A 71 -9.93 10.05 -9.65
N SER A 72 -8.99 9.49 -10.42
CA SER A 72 -7.72 9.03 -9.86
C SER A 72 -6.83 10.17 -9.34
N PRO A 73 -6.77 11.38 -9.96
CA PRO A 73 -6.07 12.52 -9.35
C PRO A 73 -6.61 12.86 -7.96
N LYS A 74 -7.93 12.98 -7.82
CA LYS A 74 -8.55 13.32 -6.52
C LYS A 74 -8.33 12.24 -5.46
N LEU A 75 -8.37 10.96 -5.85
CA LEU A 75 -8.02 9.86 -4.96
C LEU A 75 -6.57 9.94 -4.49
N PHE A 76 -5.66 10.27 -5.41
CA PHE A 76 -4.23 10.41 -5.12
C PHE A 76 -3.92 11.62 -4.23
N ASP A 77 -4.59 12.74 -4.46
CA ASP A 77 -4.52 13.92 -3.59
C ASP A 77 -4.97 13.56 -2.18
N LYS A 78 -6.07 12.81 -2.04
CA LYS A 78 -6.54 12.33 -0.73
C LYS A 78 -5.53 11.41 -0.06
N TRP A 79 -4.92 10.47 -0.79
CA TRP A 79 -3.87 9.62 -0.21
C TRP A 79 -2.64 10.42 0.21
N THR A 80 -2.28 11.45 -0.56
CA THR A 80 -1.12 12.29 -0.25
C THR A 80 -1.39 13.19 0.95
N GLU A 81 -2.53 13.86 0.98
CA GLU A 81 -2.98 14.65 2.12
C GLU A 81 -3.04 13.78 3.39
N ALA A 82 -3.60 12.58 3.30
CA ALA A 82 -3.68 11.68 4.43
C ALA A 82 -2.28 11.24 4.91
N SER A 83 -1.32 11.05 3.99
CA SER A 83 0.07 10.74 4.34
C SER A 83 0.83 11.92 4.96
N GLU A 84 0.51 13.16 4.55
CA GLU A 84 1.11 14.40 5.04
C GLU A 84 0.55 14.77 6.42
N ASN A 85 -0.76 14.55 6.64
CA ASN A 85 -1.49 14.96 7.84
C ASN A 85 -1.48 13.93 8.99
N LEU A 86 -1.29 12.63 8.70
CA LEU A 86 -1.39 11.55 9.70
C LEU A 86 -0.09 10.74 9.88
N PHE A 87 1.06 11.42 9.86
CA PHE A 87 2.25 10.86 10.54
C PHE A 87 2.00 10.90 12.05
N TRP A 88 1.18 9.97 12.57
CA TRP A 88 1.14 9.66 13.99
C TRP A 88 2.49 9.03 14.36
N ILE A 89 3.48 9.89 14.59
CA ILE A 89 4.69 9.51 15.30
C ILE A 89 4.24 9.25 16.73
N VAL A 90 3.89 8.00 17.03
CA VAL A 90 3.87 7.55 18.42
C VAL A 90 5.35 7.49 18.84
N ASN A 91 5.82 8.55 19.51
CA ASN A 91 7.03 8.63 20.33
C ASN A 91 8.33 8.01 19.76
N GLY A 92 8.83 8.48 18.62
CA GLY A 92 10.16 8.06 18.16
C GLY A 92 10.32 6.55 17.93
N TYR A 93 9.22 5.80 17.90
CA TYR A 93 9.23 4.39 17.56
C TYR A 93 9.21 4.27 16.03
N SER A 94 10.15 3.51 15.49
CA SER A 94 10.26 3.29 14.04
C SER A 94 8.91 2.82 13.46
N PRO A 95 8.45 3.38 12.32
CA PRO A 95 7.27 2.89 11.58
C PRO A 95 7.31 1.38 11.29
N LYS A 96 8.50 0.77 11.32
CA LYS A 96 8.71 -0.67 11.15
C LYS A 96 8.23 -1.53 12.32
N LYS A 97 7.97 -0.96 13.51
CA LYS A 97 7.65 -1.72 14.73
C LYS A 97 6.19 -1.64 15.18
N PHE A 98 5.36 -0.72 14.66
CA PHE A 98 3.99 -0.52 15.13
C PHE A 98 2.93 -0.61 14.03
N GLN A 99 1.90 -1.40 14.31
CA GLN A 99 0.68 -1.65 13.52
C GLN A 99 -0.35 -0.51 13.66
N PHE A 100 0.07 0.76 13.69
CA PHE A 100 -0.83 1.91 13.87
C PHE A 100 -0.75 2.90 12.72
N GLY A 101 -1.83 3.64 12.53
CA GLY A 101 -1.90 4.74 11.58
C GLY A 101 -2.21 4.34 10.15
N LEU A 102 -2.22 5.38 9.31
CA LEU A 102 -2.50 5.27 7.89
C LEU A 102 -1.36 4.58 7.15
N PHE A 103 -1.72 3.80 6.15
CA PHE A 103 -0.79 3.12 5.26
C PHE A 103 0.21 2.21 6.00
N ARG A 104 -0.20 1.66 7.16
CA ARG A 104 0.58 0.67 7.92
C ARG A 104 0.69 -0.62 7.10
N GLY A 105 1.91 -1.10 6.88
CA GLY A 105 2.20 -2.22 5.98
C GLY A 105 2.72 -1.79 4.60
N THR A 106 2.50 -0.54 4.18
CA THR A 106 2.94 -0.10 2.83
C THR A 106 4.44 -0.29 2.57
N GLY A 107 4.75 -0.76 1.36
CA GLY A 107 6.11 -0.85 0.87
C GLY A 107 6.77 0.53 0.65
N ASN A 108 8.11 0.56 0.67
CA ASN A 108 8.90 1.78 0.44
C ASN A 108 8.58 2.47 -0.89
N MET A 109 8.24 1.70 -1.91
CA MET A 109 7.92 2.21 -3.25
C MET A 109 6.59 2.98 -3.26
N PHE A 110 5.56 2.48 -2.55
CA PHE A 110 4.31 3.22 -2.36
C PHE A 110 4.57 4.54 -1.62
N ARG A 111 5.29 4.49 -0.50
CA ARG A 111 5.62 5.70 0.29
C ARG A 111 6.40 6.72 -0.53
N THR A 112 7.33 6.24 -1.36
CA THR A 112 8.08 7.09 -2.29
C THR A 112 7.15 7.71 -3.33
N ALA A 113 6.19 6.94 -3.85
CA ALA A 113 5.26 7.43 -4.84
C ALA A 113 4.36 8.55 -4.31
N ILE A 114 3.83 8.37 -3.11
CA ILE A 114 3.04 9.38 -2.41
C ILE A 114 3.87 10.62 -2.12
N ARG A 115 5.05 10.47 -1.48
CA ARG A 115 5.93 11.59 -1.12
C ARG A 115 6.36 12.42 -2.33
N ASN A 116 6.67 11.75 -3.45
CA ASN A 116 7.13 12.41 -4.66
C ASN A 116 5.99 12.85 -5.58
N LYS A 117 4.72 12.56 -5.21
CA LYS A 117 3.52 12.75 -6.04
C LYS A 117 3.66 12.17 -7.45
N LYS A 118 4.36 11.03 -7.58
CA LYS A 118 4.71 10.38 -8.85
C LYS A 118 4.81 8.87 -8.68
N PRO A 119 4.32 8.05 -9.60
CA PRO A 119 4.36 6.60 -9.45
C PRO A 119 5.79 6.04 -9.51
N SER A 120 5.95 4.82 -8.98
CA SER A 120 7.23 4.11 -8.93
C SER A 120 7.26 2.93 -9.90
N LYS A 121 8.45 2.50 -10.37
CA LYS A 121 8.63 1.28 -11.18
C LYS A 121 8.49 -0.02 -10.35
N SER A 122 7.56 -0.05 -9.39
CA SER A 122 7.30 -1.19 -8.52
C SER A 122 6.60 -2.32 -9.26
N ALA A 123 7.16 -3.54 -9.21
CA ALA A 123 6.51 -4.79 -9.62
C ALA A 123 5.80 -5.50 -8.45
N GLY A 124 5.57 -4.77 -7.35
CA GLY A 124 4.92 -5.31 -6.15
C GLY A 124 3.42 -5.59 -6.36
N ASN A 125 2.87 -6.39 -5.45
CA ASN A 125 1.46 -6.78 -5.42
C ASN A 125 0.50 -5.68 -4.91
N GLY A 126 1.02 -4.53 -4.46
CA GLY A 126 0.23 -3.46 -3.83
C GLY A 126 -0.84 -2.83 -4.73
N ALA A 127 -0.73 -3.00 -6.05
CA ALA A 127 -1.81 -2.67 -6.99
C ALA A 127 -2.96 -3.69 -6.92
N SER A 128 -2.65 -4.98 -6.85
CA SER A 128 -3.60 -6.09 -6.85
C SER A 128 -4.38 -6.19 -5.54
N MET A 129 -3.72 -5.97 -4.40
CA MET A 129 -4.34 -6.15 -3.07
C MET A 129 -5.56 -5.25 -2.81
N ARG A 130 -5.61 -4.09 -3.50
CA ARG A 130 -6.64 -3.06 -3.33
C ARG A 130 -7.64 -2.96 -4.49
N ILE A 131 -7.53 -3.82 -5.50
CA ILE A 131 -8.28 -3.64 -6.76
C ILE A 131 -9.71 -4.19 -6.71
N ALA A 132 -10.08 -4.90 -5.63
CA ALA A 132 -11.39 -5.54 -5.51
C ALA A 132 -12.58 -4.58 -5.71
N PRO A 133 -12.61 -3.37 -5.14
CA PRO A 133 -13.68 -2.41 -5.38
C PRO A 133 -13.80 -2.01 -6.86
N VAL A 134 -12.70 -1.93 -7.60
CA VAL A 134 -12.70 -1.56 -9.04
C VAL A 134 -13.37 -2.67 -9.86
N ALA A 135 -13.04 -3.94 -9.59
CA ALA A 135 -13.69 -5.09 -10.21
C ALA A 135 -15.19 -5.15 -9.93
N ILE A 136 -15.61 -4.81 -8.72
CA ILE A 136 -17.01 -4.78 -8.31
C ILE A 136 -17.73 -3.59 -8.99
N ALA A 137 -17.15 -2.39 -8.93
CA ALA A 137 -17.71 -1.16 -9.50
C ALA A 137 -17.90 -1.24 -11.02
N ALA A 138 -17.08 -2.03 -11.72
CA ALA A 138 -17.20 -2.27 -13.15
C ALA A 138 -18.56 -2.86 -13.58
N TRP A 139 -19.29 -3.51 -12.66
CA TRP A 139 -20.66 -3.97 -12.94
C TRP A 139 -21.70 -2.87 -12.88
N ARG A 140 -21.37 -1.69 -12.35
CA ARG A 140 -22.31 -0.58 -12.22
C ARG A 140 -22.87 -0.21 -13.60
N ASN A 141 -24.19 -0.07 -13.68
CA ASN A 141 -24.92 0.30 -14.90
C ASN A 141 -24.80 -0.70 -16.07
N THR A 142 -24.26 -1.91 -15.89
CA THR A 142 -24.18 -2.91 -16.97
C THR A 142 -24.44 -4.34 -16.51
N LYS A 143 -25.16 -5.11 -17.34
CA LYS A 143 -25.26 -6.58 -17.23
C LYS A 143 -24.37 -7.33 -18.23
N ASN A 144 -23.74 -6.60 -19.14
CA ASN A 144 -22.88 -7.15 -20.18
C ASN A 144 -21.43 -7.22 -19.66
N ILE A 145 -20.84 -8.41 -19.76
CA ILE A 145 -19.50 -8.70 -19.24
C ILE A 145 -18.41 -7.90 -19.98
N ASP A 146 -18.50 -7.73 -21.29
CA ASP A 146 -17.50 -7.01 -22.09
C ASP A 146 -17.47 -5.52 -21.74
N LYS A 147 -18.66 -4.92 -21.52
CA LYS A 147 -18.76 -3.53 -21.02
C LYS A 147 -18.18 -3.39 -19.62
N ALA A 148 -18.40 -4.38 -18.75
CA ALA A 148 -17.81 -4.38 -17.41
C ALA A 148 -16.27 -4.52 -17.50
N ILE A 149 -15.76 -5.40 -18.36
CA ILE A 149 -14.32 -5.55 -18.61
C ILE A 149 -13.71 -4.24 -19.12
N GLN A 150 -14.34 -3.53 -20.05
CA GLN A 150 -13.85 -2.23 -20.53
C GLN A 150 -13.78 -1.20 -19.40
N SER A 151 -14.80 -1.13 -18.54
CA SER A 151 -14.79 -0.26 -17.36
C SER A 151 -13.68 -0.64 -16.38
N LEU A 152 -13.51 -1.95 -16.13
CA LEU A 152 -12.44 -2.46 -15.28
C LEU A 152 -11.07 -2.07 -15.81
N GLN A 153 -10.80 -2.28 -17.11
CA GLN A 153 -9.50 -1.97 -17.72
C GLN A 153 -9.12 -0.48 -17.56
N ASN A 154 -10.08 0.43 -17.77
CA ASN A 154 -9.86 1.85 -17.63
C ASN A 154 -9.54 2.24 -16.18
N ASP A 155 -10.38 1.83 -15.24
CA ASP A 155 -10.25 2.25 -13.84
C ASP A 155 -9.04 1.58 -13.17
N LEU A 156 -8.76 0.32 -13.52
CA LEU A 156 -7.58 -0.42 -13.06
C LEU A 156 -6.29 0.25 -13.51
N PHE A 157 -6.22 0.65 -14.78
CA PHE A 157 -5.04 1.37 -15.29
C PHE A 157 -4.82 2.66 -14.48
N GLN A 158 -5.87 3.46 -14.32
CA GLN A 158 -5.78 4.73 -13.59
C GLN A 158 -5.34 4.57 -12.13
N ILE A 159 -5.93 3.63 -11.37
CA ILE A 159 -5.59 3.39 -9.95
C ILE A 159 -4.21 2.75 -9.77
N THR A 160 -3.83 1.85 -10.68
CA THR A 160 -2.52 1.18 -10.61
C THR A 160 -1.42 2.22 -10.86
N ASN A 161 -1.61 3.05 -11.91
CA ASN A 161 -0.65 4.07 -12.33
C ASN A 161 -0.46 5.22 -11.32
N LEU A 162 -1.26 5.29 -10.25
CA LEU A 162 -0.98 6.20 -9.13
C LEU A 162 0.31 5.85 -8.38
N THR A 163 0.74 4.59 -8.42
CA THR A 163 1.81 4.09 -7.54
C THR A 163 2.76 3.11 -8.21
N HIS A 164 2.30 2.40 -9.24
CA HIS A 164 3.05 1.36 -9.96
C HIS A 164 3.06 1.69 -11.45
N THR A 165 4.24 1.69 -12.06
CA THR A 165 4.44 1.78 -13.51
C THR A 165 5.04 0.50 -14.10
N HIS A 166 5.17 -0.57 -13.32
CA HIS A 166 5.74 -1.82 -13.83
C HIS A 166 4.68 -2.70 -14.50
N PHE A 167 4.99 -3.29 -15.65
CA PHE A 167 4.09 -4.16 -16.43
C PHE A 167 3.38 -5.23 -15.57
N PHE A 168 4.14 -6.01 -14.80
CA PHE A 168 3.58 -7.04 -13.91
C PHE A 168 2.62 -6.53 -12.83
N ALA A 169 2.72 -5.27 -12.38
CA ALA A 169 1.76 -4.73 -11.42
C ALA A 169 0.38 -4.60 -12.07
N PHE A 170 0.32 -4.13 -13.32
CA PHE A 170 -0.94 -4.01 -14.06
C PHE A 170 -1.51 -5.37 -14.47
N THR A 171 -0.69 -6.25 -15.06
CA THR A 171 -1.19 -7.48 -15.68
C THR A 171 -1.64 -8.51 -14.65
N THR A 172 -0.95 -8.61 -13.52
CA THR A 172 -1.38 -9.47 -12.41
C THR A 172 -2.59 -8.89 -11.66
N ALA A 173 -2.63 -7.57 -11.43
CA ALA A 173 -3.82 -6.92 -10.87
C ALA A 173 -5.04 -7.16 -11.76
N TYR A 174 -4.88 -7.07 -13.07
CA TYR A 174 -5.93 -7.36 -14.04
C TYR A 174 -6.35 -8.83 -14.03
N ALA A 175 -5.40 -9.77 -13.99
CA ALA A 175 -5.71 -11.20 -13.90
C ALA A 175 -6.57 -11.54 -12.66
N TYR A 176 -6.22 -10.96 -11.51
CA TYR A 176 -6.99 -11.08 -10.27
C TYR A 176 -8.37 -10.42 -10.41
N ALA A 177 -8.40 -9.16 -10.84
CA ALA A 177 -9.62 -8.36 -10.91
C ALA A 177 -10.64 -8.92 -11.90
N VAL A 178 -10.20 -9.43 -13.05
CA VAL A 178 -11.10 -9.96 -14.09
C VAL A 178 -11.75 -11.28 -13.65
N LEU A 179 -11.05 -12.11 -12.87
CA LEU A 179 -11.63 -13.29 -12.23
C LEU A 179 -12.62 -12.92 -11.14
N LEU A 180 -12.26 -11.96 -10.28
CA LEU A 180 -13.18 -11.45 -9.26
C LEU A 180 -14.46 -10.89 -9.90
N LEU A 181 -14.34 -10.11 -10.98
CA LEU A 181 -15.44 -9.57 -11.77
C LEU A 181 -16.30 -10.69 -12.36
N TYR A 182 -15.67 -11.74 -12.89
CA TYR A 182 -16.37 -12.92 -13.43
C TYR A 182 -17.19 -13.64 -12.36
N PHE A 183 -16.60 -13.92 -11.19
CA PHE A 183 -17.25 -14.68 -10.12
C PHE A 183 -18.28 -13.88 -9.31
N ILE A 184 -18.05 -12.58 -9.09
CA ILE A 184 -19.03 -11.73 -8.41
C ILE A 184 -20.30 -11.56 -9.26
N GLY A 185 -20.16 -11.54 -10.60
CA GLY A 185 -21.25 -11.40 -11.55
C GLY A 185 -21.99 -10.07 -11.45
N SER A 186 -22.97 -9.86 -12.32
CA SER A 186 -23.74 -8.60 -12.37
C SER A 186 -24.94 -8.60 -11.43
N PRO A 187 -25.19 -7.51 -10.67
CA PRO A 187 -26.42 -7.35 -9.90
C PRO A 187 -27.67 -7.20 -10.77
N PHE A 188 -27.50 -6.98 -12.08
CA PHE A 188 -28.57 -6.74 -13.04
C PHE A 188 -28.98 -8.01 -13.81
N LYS A 189 -28.44 -9.19 -13.45
CA LYS A 189 -28.87 -10.49 -13.98
C LYS A 189 -30.18 -10.97 -13.34
N LYS A 190 -30.94 -11.80 -14.07
CA LYS A 190 -32.23 -12.36 -13.63
C LYS A 190 -32.11 -13.32 -12.44
N LYS A 191 -30.94 -13.92 -12.22
CA LYS A 191 -30.64 -14.78 -11.08
C LYS A 191 -29.16 -14.60 -10.74
N VAL A 192 -28.87 -14.27 -9.48
CA VAL A 192 -27.52 -14.24 -8.93
C VAL A 192 -27.46 -15.36 -7.91
N THR A 193 -26.64 -16.37 -8.16
CA THR A 193 -26.42 -17.50 -7.25
C THR A 193 -24.97 -17.92 -7.31
N ASP A 194 -24.48 -18.53 -6.25
CA ASP A 194 -23.26 -19.31 -6.32
C ASP A 194 -23.54 -20.55 -7.19
N SER A 195 -22.77 -20.70 -8.26
CA SER A 195 -22.80 -21.89 -9.12
C SER A 195 -21.59 -22.75 -8.82
N GLN A 196 -21.71 -24.07 -9.04
CA GLN A 196 -20.51 -24.91 -9.17
C GLN A 196 -19.61 -24.29 -10.23
N ILE A 197 -18.35 -24.04 -9.89
CA ILE A 197 -17.39 -23.50 -10.86
C ILE A 197 -16.88 -24.61 -11.75
N ASN A 198 -16.66 -24.28 -13.02
CA ASN A 198 -15.78 -25.04 -13.88
C ASN A 198 -14.40 -24.36 -13.87
N ILE A 199 -13.43 -24.96 -13.20
CA ILE A 199 -12.07 -24.39 -13.08
C ILE A 199 -11.44 -24.19 -14.47
N ASN A 200 -11.65 -25.09 -15.41
CA ASN A 200 -11.08 -24.98 -16.75
C ASN A 200 -11.69 -23.81 -17.54
N GLU A 201 -13.00 -23.55 -17.37
CA GLU A 201 -13.64 -22.37 -17.97
C GLU A 201 -13.13 -21.07 -17.34
N ALA A 202 -12.98 -21.03 -16.02
CA ALA A 202 -12.41 -19.86 -15.35
C ALA A 202 -10.97 -19.59 -15.78
N LEU A 203 -10.14 -20.63 -15.87
CA LEU A 203 -8.75 -20.54 -16.36
C LEU A 203 -8.69 -20.05 -17.82
N LYS A 204 -9.53 -20.61 -18.70
CA LYS A 204 -9.62 -20.17 -20.09
C LYS A 204 -10.07 -18.72 -20.19
N PHE A 205 -11.06 -18.33 -19.40
CA PHE A 205 -11.57 -16.97 -19.34
C PHE A 205 -10.46 -15.98 -18.94
N VAL A 206 -9.75 -16.22 -17.82
CA VAL A 206 -8.67 -15.31 -17.41
C VAL A 206 -7.50 -15.32 -18.39
N TYR A 207 -7.14 -16.46 -18.97
CA TYR A 207 -6.10 -16.56 -19.99
C TYR A 207 -6.38 -15.64 -21.19
N GLU A 208 -7.58 -15.74 -21.77
CA GLU A 208 -7.95 -14.94 -22.94
C GLU A 208 -7.99 -13.44 -22.60
N ARG A 209 -8.58 -13.08 -21.47
CA ARG A 209 -8.68 -11.67 -21.05
C ARG A 209 -7.31 -11.08 -20.76
N VAL A 210 -6.42 -11.81 -20.10
CA VAL A 210 -5.06 -11.36 -19.80
C VAL A 210 -4.25 -11.22 -21.07
N LEU A 211 -4.36 -12.17 -22.01
CA LEU A 211 -3.68 -12.09 -23.31
C LEU A 211 -4.08 -10.82 -24.08
N GLU A 212 -5.37 -10.51 -24.11
CA GLU A 212 -5.90 -9.27 -24.70
C GLU A 212 -5.35 -8.03 -23.98
N TYR A 213 -5.33 -8.04 -22.65
CA TYR A 213 -4.85 -6.91 -21.86
C TYR A 213 -3.34 -6.69 -22.04
N GLU A 214 -2.53 -7.75 -22.00
CA GLU A 214 -1.08 -7.67 -22.27
C GLU A 214 -0.83 -7.07 -23.67
N TYR A 215 -1.64 -7.45 -24.67
CA TYR A 215 -1.58 -6.86 -26.02
C TYR A 215 -1.93 -5.37 -26.04
N LEU A 216 -2.95 -4.93 -25.29
CA LEU A 216 -3.30 -3.51 -25.16
C LEU A 216 -2.17 -2.69 -24.52
N MET A 217 -1.52 -3.25 -23.49
CA MET A 217 -0.40 -2.61 -22.79
C MET A 217 0.86 -2.48 -23.65
N LYS A 218 0.96 -3.26 -24.74
CA LYS A 218 2.02 -3.13 -25.75
C LYS A 218 1.85 -1.92 -26.68
N SER A 219 0.66 -1.32 -26.72
CA SER A 219 0.35 -0.24 -27.65
C SER A 219 1.32 0.96 -27.48
N PRO A 220 1.81 1.58 -28.57
CA PRO A 220 2.80 2.67 -28.54
C PRO A 220 2.37 3.91 -27.73
N ASN A 221 1.11 3.96 -27.29
CA ASN A 221 0.59 5.02 -26.41
C ASN A 221 0.92 4.80 -24.92
N GLN A 222 1.58 3.70 -24.53
CA GLN A 222 2.04 3.45 -23.16
C GLN A 222 3.55 3.16 -23.07
N PRO A 223 4.42 4.07 -23.57
CA PRO A 223 5.85 3.85 -23.72
C PRO A 223 6.61 3.67 -22.40
N GLU A 224 6.04 4.04 -21.26
CA GLU A 224 6.70 4.00 -19.94
C GLU A 224 6.71 2.59 -19.30
N LEU A 225 6.02 1.60 -19.89
CA LEU A 225 6.01 0.20 -19.44
C LEU A 225 7.15 -0.57 -20.12
N GLU A 226 8.37 -0.13 -19.84
CA GLU A 226 9.59 -0.54 -20.53
C GLU A 226 10.08 -1.93 -20.09
N ASP A 227 9.59 -3.01 -20.74
CA ASP A 227 10.40 -4.16 -21.17
C ASP A 227 9.54 -5.13 -22.03
N GLN A 228 9.91 -5.32 -23.30
CA GLN A 228 9.23 -6.31 -24.15
C GLN A 228 9.43 -7.75 -23.68
N SER A 229 10.46 -8.03 -22.87
CA SER A 229 10.76 -9.36 -22.33
C SER A 229 9.69 -9.90 -21.38
N TYR A 230 8.88 -9.01 -20.79
CA TYR A 230 7.79 -9.36 -19.88
C TYR A 230 6.48 -9.72 -20.58
N PHE A 231 6.39 -9.45 -21.88
CA PHE A 231 5.18 -9.68 -22.64
C PHE A 231 4.75 -11.16 -22.61
N SER A 232 3.44 -11.38 -22.50
CA SER A 232 2.83 -12.70 -22.39
C SER A 232 3.20 -13.49 -21.14
N ALA A 233 3.92 -12.95 -20.15
CA ALA A 233 4.28 -13.73 -18.96
C ALA A 233 3.02 -14.20 -18.19
N VAL A 234 2.05 -13.32 -17.97
CA VAL A 234 0.88 -13.68 -17.17
C VAL A 234 -0.06 -14.58 -17.97
N SER A 235 -0.28 -14.32 -19.26
CA SER A 235 -1.06 -15.24 -20.10
C SER A 235 -0.37 -16.59 -20.31
N SER A 236 0.96 -16.63 -20.45
CA SER A 236 1.71 -17.89 -20.59
C SER A 236 1.62 -18.75 -19.33
N PHE A 237 1.65 -18.14 -18.15
CA PHE A 237 1.38 -18.86 -16.90
C PHE A 237 0.05 -19.61 -16.97
N PHE A 238 -1.05 -18.92 -17.29
CA PHE A 238 -2.37 -19.58 -17.37
C PHE A 238 -2.42 -20.63 -18.48
N LYS A 239 -1.78 -20.37 -19.63
CA LYS A 239 -1.67 -21.36 -20.72
C LYS A 239 -0.98 -22.64 -20.25
N LEU A 240 0.12 -22.53 -19.49
CA LEU A 240 0.82 -23.69 -18.93
C LEU A 240 -0.07 -24.45 -17.95
N ILE A 241 -0.73 -23.76 -17.01
CA ILE A 241 -1.66 -24.38 -16.05
C ILE A 241 -2.77 -25.17 -16.76
N ILE A 242 -3.31 -24.63 -17.86
CA ILE A 242 -4.35 -25.28 -18.68
C ILE A 242 -3.79 -26.49 -19.41
N VAL A 243 -2.71 -26.32 -20.18
CA VAL A 243 -2.12 -27.39 -21.00
C VAL A 243 -1.63 -28.55 -20.13
N ASP A 244 -1.08 -28.25 -18.97
CA ASP A 244 -0.61 -29.27 -18.04
C ASP A 244 -1.75 -29.98 -17.31
N ASN A 245 -3.00 -29.54 -17.43
CA ASN A 245 -4.11 -30.00 -16.60
C ASN A 245 -3.73 -29.97 -15.10
N PHE A 246 -3.14 -28.86 -14.66
CA PHE A 246 -2.44 -28.77 -13.38
C PHE A 246 -3.31 -29.21 -12.20
N PHE A 247 -4.57 -28.76 -12.13
CA PHE A 247 -5.48 -29.11 -11.03
C PHE A 247 -5.83 -30.61 -11.00
N GLU A 248 -6.00 -31.24 -12.17
CA GLU A 248 -6.32 -32.67 -12.28
C GLU A 248 -5.12 -33.56 -11.91
N LYS A 249 -3.90 -33.15 -12.28
CA LYS A 249 -2.66 -33.83 -11.84
C LYS A 249 -2.42 -33.66 -10.34
N ASN A 250 -2.90 -32.56 -9.76
CA ASN A 250 -2.68 -32.18 -8.36
C ASN A 250 -3.99 -32.22 -7.53
N LYS A 251 -4.74 -33.32 -7.62
CA LYS A 251 -6.00 -33.49 -6.87
C LYS A 251 -5.79 -33.51 -5.36
N LYS A 252 -4.76 -34.22 -4.87
CA LYS A 252 -4.45 -34.28 -3.43
C LYS A 252 -3.93 -32.93 -2.94
N GLU A 253 -4.46 -32.44 -1.82
CA GLU A 253 -4.11 -31.12 -1.28
C GLU A 253 -2.61 -30.96 -1.00
N SER A 254 -1.99 -31.92 -0.31
CA SER A 254 -0.56 -31.85 0.01
C SER A 254 0.32 -31.80 -1.24
N LEU A 255 -0.05 -32.54 -2.29
CA LEU A 255 0.65 -32.52 -3.57
C LEU A 255 0.43 -31.20 -4.30
N PHE A 256 -0.79 -30.65 -4.27
CA PHE A 256 -1.09 -29.35 -4.82
C PHE A 256 -0.29 -28.24 -4.14
N ASP A 257 -0.29 -28.19 -2.81
CA ASP A 257 0.37 -27.15 -2.03
C ASP A 257 1.88 -27.08 -2.36
N LEU A 258 2.54 -28.24 -2.40
CA LEU A 258 3.95 -28.34 -2.76
C LEU A 258 4.20 -27.93 -4.22
N ASN A 259 3.41 -28.47 -5.15
CA ASN A 259 3.66 -28.27 -6.58
C ASN A 259 3.32 -26.85 -7.03
N VAL A 260 2.26 -26.24 -6.49
CA VAL A 260 1.90 -24.86 -6.84
C VAL A 260 2.93 -23.87 -6.33
N GLY A 261 3.45 -24.09 -5.10
CA GLY A 261 4.50 -23.26 -4.52
C GLY A 261 5.79 -23.34 -5.35
N ASN A 262 6.26 -24.56 -5.66
CA ASN A 262 7.46 -24.74 -6.48
C ASN A 262 7.29 -24.19 -7.89
N PHE A 263 6.14 -24.43 -8.52
CA PHE A 263 5.87 -23.94 -9.88
C PHE A 263 5.90 -22.42 -9.94
N ILE A 264 5.18 -21.73 -9.04
CA ILE A 264 5.11 -20.26 -9.03
C ILE A 264 6.48 -19.65 -8.73
N LYS A 265 7.20 -20.20 -7.75
CA LYS A 265 8.55 -19.73 -7.43
C LYS A 265 9.46 -19.82 -8.65
N ASN A 266 9.57 -21.01 -9.24
CA ASN A 266 10.44 -21.23 -10.40
C ASN A 266 10.00 -20.38 -11.60
N TYR A 267 8.69 -20.20 -11.79
CA TYR A 267 8.15 -19.37 -12.86
C TYR A 267 8.52 -17.89 -12.66
N ALA A 268 8.35 -17.36 -11.46
CA ALA A 268 8.69 -15.98 -11.14
C ALA A 268 10.20 -15.69 -11.29
N GLU A 269 11.06 -16.63 -10.91
CA GLU A 269 12.53 -16.53 -11.07
C GLU A 269 12.98 -16.36 -12.52
N LEU A 270 12.17 -16.75 -13.52
CA LEU A 270 12.47 -16.50 -14.94
C LEU A 270 12.39 -15.01 -15.31
N TYR A 271 11.68 -14.20 -14.51
CA TYR A 271 11.35 -12.80 -14.82
C TYR A 271 11.97 -11.80 -13.84
N THR A 272 12.86 -12.24 -12.95
CA THR A 272 13.54 -11.36 -12.00
C THR A 272 14.96 -11.83 -11.75
N THR A 273 15.88 -10.87 -11.59
CA THR A 273 17.25 -11.15 -11.12
C THR A 273 17.32 -11.22 -9.59
N LYS A 274 16.27 -10.78 -8.89
CA LYS A 274 16.17 -10.92 -7.43
C LYS A 274 15.76 -12.34 -7.10
N LYS A 275 16.44 -12.93 -6.13
CA LYS A 275 16.06 -14.23 -5.57
C LYS A 275 14.61 -14.20 -5.09
N VAL A 276 13.83 -15.22 -5.45
CA VAL A 276 12.50 -15.46 -4.90
C VAL A 276 12.66 -16.46 -3.75
N ASP A 277 12.37 -16.03 -2.53
CA ASP A 277 12.51 -16.89 -1.36
C ASP A 277 11.26 -17.78 -1.21
N LYS A 278 10.07 -17.19 -1.37
CA LYS A 278 8.78 -17.89 -1.26
C LYS A 278 7.85 -17.56 -2.44
N PRO A 279 6.95 -18.48 -2.81
CA PRO A 279 5.92 -18.22 -3.83
C PRO A 279 4.89 -17.16 -3.41
N SER A 280 4.94 -16.74 -2.15
CA SER A 280 4.09 -15.73 -1.54
C SER A 280 4.84 -14.43 -1.22
N ASP A 281 6.04 -14.22 -1.76
CA ASP A 281 6.75 -12.95 -1.61
C ASP A 281 5.97 -11.80 -2.28
N GLY A 282 6.24 -10.56 -1.85
CA GLY A 282 5.53 -9.35 -2.32
C GLY A 282 5.69 -9.01 -3.80
N PHE A 283 6.42 -9.81 -4.57
CA PHE A 283 6.48 -9.72 -6.02
C PHE A 283 5.15 -10.17 -6.64
N SER A 284 4.57 -9.37 -7.53
CA SER A 284 3.21 -9.63 -8.01
C SER A 284 3.04 -10.96 -8.77
N LEU A 285 4.05 -11.42 -9.52
CA LEU A 285 4.03 -12.75 -10.15
C LEU A 285 4.05 -13.90 -9.12
N CYS A 286 4.51 -13.65 -7.90
CA CYS A 286 4.45 -14.62 -6.81
C CYS A 286 3.06 -14.60 -6.16
N SER A 287 2.79 -13.61 -5.30
CA SER A 287 1.62 -13.63 -4.42
C SER A 287 0.28 -13.57 -5.16
N VAL A 288 0.19 -12.87 -6.30
CA VAL A 288 -1.09 -12.73 -7.02
C VAL A 288 -1.44 -14.01 -7.76
N LEU A 289 -0.48 -14.62 -8.46
CA LEU A 289 -0.69 -15.90 -9.14
C LEU A 289 -0.98 -17.01 -8.13
N LEU A 290 -0.28 -16.99 -6.98
CA LEU A 290 -0.55 -17.93 -5.90
C LEU A 290 -1.97 -17.74 -5.36
N SER A 291 -2.40 -16.50 -5.13
CA SER A 291 -3.76 -16.19 -4.65
C SER A 291 -4.84 -16.76 -5.56
N ILE A 292 -4.69 -16.60 -6.88
CA ILE A 292 -5.63 -17.13 -7.88
C ILE A 292 -5.68 -18.66 -7.82
N MET A 293 -4.52 -19.31 -7.79
CA MET A 293 -4.43 -20.78 -7.75
C MET A 293 -5.03 -21.35 -6.46
N LEU A 294 -4.73 -20.74 -5.32
CA LEU A 294 -5.27 -21.13 -4.01
C LEU A 294 -6.78 -20.92 -3.96
N ALA A 295 -7.29 -19.82 -4.52
CA ALA A 295 -8.73 -19.55 -4.53
C ALA A 295 -9.50 -20.61 -5.34
N LEU A 296 -9.01 -20.92 -6.54
CA LEU A 296 -9.58 -21.98 -7.38
C LEU A 296 -9.52 -23.35 -6.70
N LYS A 297 -8.46 -23.65 -5.94
CA LYS A 297 -8.33 -24.92 -5.21
C LYS A 297 -9.25 -25.01 -4.00
N TYR A 298 -9.36 -23.94 -3.22
CA TYR A 298 -9.90 -23.97 -1.86
C TYR A 298 -11.27 -23.31 -1.69
N HIS A 299 -11.92 -22.88 -2.78
CA HIS A 299 -13.26 -22.27 -2.75
C HIS A 299 -14.38 -23.10 -2.09
N ASN A 300 -14.23 -24.44 -2.03
CA ASN A 300 -15.19 -25.34 -1.38
C ASN A 300 -14.91 -25.59 0.10
N LYS A 301 -13.81 -25.08 0.65
CA LYS A 301 -13.51 -25.21 2.08
C LYS A 301 -14.35 -24.23 2.90
N LYS A 302 -14.42 -24.49 4.20
CA LYS A 302 -14.86 -23.48 5.17
C LYS A 302 -13.83 -22.35 5.24
N TYR A 303 -14.28 -21.14 5.56
CA TYR A 303 -13.44 -19.95 5.60
C TYR A 303 -12.18 -20.13 6.45
N GLU A 304 -12.31 -20.63 7.68
CA GLU A 304 -11.17 -20.81 8.59
C GLU A 304 -10.17 -21.86 8.08
N GLU A 305 -10.63 -22.90 7.38
CA GLU A 305 -9.76 -23.91 6.79
C GLU A 305 -9.01 -23.34 5.59
N ALA A 306 -9.70 -22.56 4.74
CA ALA A 306 -9.08 -21.85 3.62
C ALA A 306 -8.04 -20.85 4.13
N LEU A 307 -8.37 -20.03 5.12
CA LEU A 307 -7.45 -19.09 5.76
C LEU A 307 -6.18 -19.79 6.26
N LYS A 308 -6.32 -20.88 7.04
CA LYS A 308 -5.15 -21.64 7.53
C LYS A 308 -4.28 -22.18 6.40
N LYS A 309 -4.89 -22.66 5.31
CA LYS A 309 -4.16 -23.11 4.12
C LYS A 309 -3.40 -21.98 3.46
N VAL A 310 -4.02 -20.82 3.29
CA VAL A 310 -3.37 -19.64 2.70
C VAL A 310 -2.18 -19.19 3.55
N LEU A 311 -2.37 -19.05 4.87
CA LEU A 311 -1.31 -18.63 5.79
C LEU A 311 -0.12 -19.60 5.84
N SER A 312 -0.34 -20.89 5.52
CA SER A 312 0.72 -21.91 5.54
C SER A 312 1.78 -21.72 4.45
N PHE A 313 1.57 -20.82 3.48
CA PHE A 313 2.60 -20.46 2.50
C PHE A 313 3.60 -19.42 3.04
N GLY A 314 3.31 -18.76 4.17
CA GLY A 314 4.18 -17.72 4.76
C GLY A 314 4.40 -16.53 3.82
N GLY A 315 5.47 -15.76 4.05
CA GLY A 315 5.82 -14.62 3.20
C GLY A 315 4.95 -13.40 3.48
N ASP A 316 4.39 -12.81 2.43
CA ASP A 316 3.50 -11.66 2.44
C ASP A 316 2.05 -12.13 2.72
N THR A 317 1.81 -12.59 3.95
CA THR A 317 0.62 -13.40 4.31
C THR A 317 -0.67 -12.60 4.43
N ASP A 318 -0.61 -11.34 4.87
CA ASP A 318 -1.72 -10.39 4.82
C ASP A 318 -2.20 -10.18 3.38
N THR A 319 -1.28 -9.84 2.48
CA THR A 319 -1.60 -9.60 1.07
C THR A 319 -2.09 -10.85 0.36
N LEU A 320 -1.46 -12.01 0.64
CA LEU A 320 -1.91 -13.29 0.11
C LEU A 320 -3.30 -13.65 0.62
N ALA A 321 -3.57 -13.47 1.91
CA ALA A 321 -4.86 -13.80 2.53
C ALA A 321 -5.97 -12.88 2.06
N THR A 322 -5.75 -11.56 1.97
CA THR A 322 -6.77 -10.62 1.50
C THR A 322 -7.25 -10.95 0.09
N MET A 323 -6.30 -11.18 -0.84
CA MET A 323 -6.64 -11.45 -2.23
C MET A 323 -7.32 -12.81 -2.36
N THR A 324 -6.73 -13.85 -1.77
CA THR A 324 -7.24 -15.23 -1.90
C THR A 324 -8.64 -15.37 -1.31
N LEU A 325 -8.87 -14.85 -0.10
CA LEU A 325 -10.14 -15.04 0.59
C LEU A 325 -11.26 -14.20 -0.02
N THR A 326 -10.96 -12.98 -0.49
CA THR A 326 -11.90 -12.20 -1.30
C THR A 326 -12.34 -12.98 -2.54
N LEU A 327 -11.38 -13.61 -3.24
CA LEU A 327 -11.67 -14.37 -4.46
C LEU A 327 -12.43 -15.66 -4.14
N ILE A 328 -12.07 -16.39 -3.09
CA ILE A 328 -12.81 -17.58 -2.60
C ILE A 328 -14.27 -17.23 -2.31
N THR A 329 -14.52 -16.14 -1.59
CA THR A 329 -15.89 -15.73 -1.26
C THR A 329 -16.67 -15.25 -2.48
N SER A 330 -15.99 -14.70 -3.49
CA SER A 330 -16.66 -14.35 -4.75
C SER A 330 -17.07 -15.60 -5.55
N ILE A 331 -16.31 -16.69 -5.44
CA ILE A 331 -16.68 -17.99 -6.00
C ILE A 331 -17.85 -18.61 -5.20
N ASN A 332 -17.73 -18.63 -3.87
CA ASN A 332 -18.67 -19.25 -2.96
C ASN A 332 -18.98 -18.29 -1.80
N SER A 333 -20.12 -17.58 -1.89
CA SER A 333 -20.52 -16.56 -0.92
C SER A 333 -20.86 -17.12 0.47
N ASN A 334 -20.89 -18.45 0.62
CA ASN A 334 -21.00 -19.11 1.93
C ASN A 334 -19.64 -19.36 2.60
N CYS A 335 -18.53 -19.23 1.87
CA CYS A 335 -17.18 -19.27 2.42
C CYS A 335 -16.75 -17.88 2.86
N TYR A 336 -17.25 -17.42 4.02
CA TYR A 336 -16.92 -16.13 4.62
C TYR A 336 -16.89 -16.26 6.16
N PRO A 337 -16.25 -15.34 6.90
CA PRO A 337 -16.33 -15.31 8.35
C PRO A 337 -17.71 -14.76 8.74
N ASP A 338 -18.63 -15.65 9.13
CA ASP A 338 -19.98 -15.24 9.53
C ASP A 338 -19.98 -14.39 10.81
N GLU A 339 -21.13 -13.80 11.14
CA GLU A 339 -21.30 -12.92 12.30
C GLU A 339 -20.99 -13.59 13.65
N LYS A 340 -20.97 -14.93 13.70
CA LYS A 340 -20.61 -15.68 14.89
C LYS A 340 -19.11 -15.93 14.98
N SER A 341 -18.37 -15.81 13.87
CA SER A 341 -16.93 -16.03 13.80
C SER A 341 -16.18 -15.16 14.81
N TYR A 342 -15.34 -15.81 15.61
CA TYR A 342 -14.44 -15.10 16.53
C TYR A 342 -13.38 -14.30 15.77
N LEU A 343 -13.02 -14.70 14.55
CA LEU A 343 -12.09 -13.97 13.69
C LEU A 343 -12.64 -12.59 13.40
N LEU A 344 -13.88 -12.53 12.93
CA LEU A 344 -14.59 -11.28 12.63
C LEU A 344 -14.72 -10.40 13.88
N LYS A 345 -15.13 -10.98 15.01
CA LYS A 345 -15.33 -10.24 16.27
C LYS A 345 -14.04 -9.67 16.85
N LYS A 346 -12.90 -10.31 16.60
CA LYS A 346 -11.58 -9.85 17.04
C LYS A 346 -10.93 -8.89 16.04
N SER A 347 -11.42 -8.77 14.81
CA SER A 347 -10.95 -7.80 13.83
C SER A 347 -11.45 -6.40 14.18
N ILE A 348 -10.56 -5.55 14.69
CA ILE A 348 -10.91 -4.17 15.07
C ILE A 348 -11.21 -3.34 13.82
N GLY A 349 -12.15 -2.40 13.92
CA GLY A 349 -12.59 -1.55 12.79
C GLY A 349 -13.57 -2.24 11.84
N TYR A 350 -13.88 -3.53 12.05
CA TYR A 350 -14.82 -4.31 11.25
C TYR A 350 -16.19 -3.63 11.10
N SER A 351 -16.76 -3.05 12.16
CA SER A 351 -18.11 -2.48 12.11
C SER A 351 -18.22 -1.36 11.07
N ASN A 352 -17.28 -0.41 11.11
CA ASN A 352 -17.23 0.72 10.18
C ASN A 352 -16.98 0.23 8.75
N ALA A 353 -16.06 -0.73 8.56
CA ALA A 353 -15.78 -1.32 7.25
C ALA A 353 -16.99 -2.07 6.68
N ASN A 354 -17.74 -2.79 7.53
CA ASN A 354 -18.95 -3.51 7.15
C ASN A 354 -20.05 -2.59 6.63
N GLU A 355 -20.24 -1.43 7.27
CA GLU A 355 -21.16 -0.41 6.77
C GLU A 355 -20.69 0.15 5.43
N MET A 356 -19.42 0.55 5.32
CA MET A 356 -18.82 1.05 4.06
C MET A 356 -19.02 0.07 2.90
N PHE A 357 -18.70 -1.21 3.10
CA PHE A 357 -18.84 -2.25 2.07
C PHE A 357 -20.29 -2.54 1.71
N THR A 358 -21.21 -2.47 2.68
CA THR A 358 -22.66 -2.62 2.43
C THR A 358 -23.17 -1.49 1.55
N VAL A 359 -22.84 -0.23 1.88
CA VAL A 359 -23.24 0.93 1.10
C VAL A 359 -22.60 0.91 -0.29
N PHE A 360 -21.34 0.51 -0.38
CA PHE A 360 -20.65 0.34 -1.67
C PHE A 360 -21.35 -0.69 -2.56
N GLY A 361 -21.72 -1.85 -2.03
CA GLY A 361 -22.51 -2.86 -2.76
C GLY A 361 -23.85 -2.29 -3.23
N LYS A 362 -24.60 -1.61 -2.36
CA LYS A 362 -25.87 -0.96 -2.73
C LYS A 362 -25.67 0.08 -3.85
N PHE A 363 -24.63 0.90 -3.74
CA PHE A 363 -24.28 1.90 -4.76
C PHE A 363 -24.05 1.26 -6.14
N VAL A 364 -23.31 0.15 -6.22
CA VAL A 364 -23.07 -0.54 -7.51
C VAL A 364 -24.35 -1.20 -8.04
N ALA A 365 -25.19 -1.72 -7.15
CA ALA A 365 -26.49 -2.31 -7.50
C ALA A 365 -27.57 -1.27 -7.85
N ASN A 366 -27.26 0.03 -7.78
CA ASN A 366 -28.21 1.14 -7.89
C ASN A 366 -29.37 1.00 -6.89
N GLU A 367 -29.06 0.64 -5.65
CA GLU A 367 -29.99 0.59 -4.52
C GLU A 367 -29.71 1.77 -3.56
N PRO A 368 -30.75 2.37 -2.98
CA PRO A 368 -30.58 3.43 -1.99
C PRO A 368 -30.00 2.88 -0.69
N SER A 369 -29.35 3.75 0.09
CA SER A 369 -28.87 3.43 1.44
C SER A 369 -29.09 4.61 2.37
N ASP A 370 -29.66 4.33 3.53
CA ASP A 370 -29.89 5.31 4.61
C ASP A 370 -28.75 5.33 5.64
N LEU A 371 -27.74 4.46 5.46
CA LEU A 371 -26.56 4.42 6.33
C LEU A 371 -25.73 5.70 6.17
N VAL A 372 -25.46 6.36 7.29
CA VAL A 372 -24.55 7.51 7.37
C VAL A 372 -23.14 6.98 7.54
N LEU A 373 -22.31 7.13 6.51
CA LEU A 373 -20.93 6.65 6.54
C LEU A 373 -20.00 7.67 7.18
N LYS A 374 -19.09 7.16 8.01
CA LYS A 374 -17.91 7.88 8.46
C LYS A 374 -16.88 7.94 7.33
N PRO A 375 -16.14 9.05 7.13
CA PRO A 375 -15.00 9.06 6.24
C PRO A 375 -13.96 8.00 6.64
N TRP A 376 -13.31 7.36 5.67
CA TRP A 376 -12.37 6.25 5.96
C TRP A 376 -11.19 6.71 6.84
N ILE A 377 -10.72 7.96 6.68
CA ILE A 377 -9.64 8.53 7.51
C ILE A 377 -10.08 8.60 8.97
N ASP A 378 -11.30 9.06 9.23
CA ASP A 378 -11.86 9.13 10.59
C ASP A 378 -12.04 7.73 11.19
N MET A 379 -12.38 6.72 10.36
CA MET A 379 -12.40 5.31 10.80
C MET A 379 -11.01 4.85 11.26
N GLU A 380 -9.95 5.23 10.56
CA GLU A 380 -8.57 4.88 10.92
C GLU A 380 -8.06 5.63 12.16
N GLU A 381 -8.51 6.86 12.36
CA GLU A 381 -8.23 7.62 13.58
C GLU A 381 -8.86 6.93 14.79
N GLU A 382 -10.12 6.50 14.69
CA GLU A 382 -10.80 5.74 15.75
C GLU A 382 -10.17 4.40 16.02
N LEU A 383 -9.85 3.64 14.97
CA LEU A 383 -9.12 2.38 15.08
C LEU A 383 -7.80 2.59 15.84
N SER A 384 -7.06 3.64 15.50
CA SER A 384 -5.80 3.96 16.16
C SER A 384 -6.01 4.29 17.64
N LYS A 385 -7.05 5.05 17.99
CA LYS A 385 -7.43 5.35 19.39
C LYS A 385 -7.83 4.09 20.16
N GLU A 386 -8.65 3.22 19.55
CA GLU A 386 -9.08 1.95 20.15
C GLU A 386 -7.87 1.05 20.44
N LEU A 387 -6.94 0.98 19.49
CA LEU A 387 -5.73 0.20 19.66
C LEU A 387 -4.75 0.76 20.70
N ILE A 388 -4.64 2.09 20.78
CA ILE A 388 -3.87 2.77 21.84
C ILE A 388 -4.45 2.42 23.21
N ASN A 389 -5.77 2.53 23.38
CA ASN A 389 -6.44 2.16 24.64
C ASN A 389 -6.23 0.68 24.97
N TYR A 390 -6.37 -0.19 23.96
CA TYR A 390 -6.14 -1.61 24.10
C TYR A 390 -4.70 -1.93 24.56
N LYS A 391 -3.67 -1.31 23.97
CA LYS A 391 -2.27 -1.52 24.41
C LYS A 391 -1.98 -0.85 25.76
N GLY A 392 -2.57 0.31 26.05
CA GLY A 392 -2.51 0.95 27.35
C GLY A 392 -3.01 0.03 28.47
N SER A 393 -4.10 -0.70 28.22
CA SER A 393 -4.64 -1.70 29.15
C SER A 393 -3.73 -2.91 29.39
N LEU A 394 -2.75 -3.15 28.51
CA LEU A 394 -1.74 -4.21 28.64
C LEU A 394 -0.48 -3.74 29.39
N GLY A 395 -0.51 -2.55 30.01
CA GLY A 395 0.63 -1.99 30.75
C GLY A 395 1.67 -1.27 29.89
N PHE A 396 1.37 -1.01 28.61
CA PHE A 396 2.20 -0.12 27.79
C PHE A 396 1.86 1.33 28.12
N THR A 397 2.80 2.06 28.72
CA THR A 397 2.65 3.51 28.93
C THR A 397 2.77 4.23 27.59
N ILE A 398 1.64 4.68 27.03
CA ILE A 398 1.62 5.56 25.87
C ILE A 398 1.68 6.98 26.41
N ILE A 399 2.86 7.58 26.37
CA ILE A 399 3.06 8.99 26.70
C ILE A 399 2.47 9.79 25.54
N PHE A 400 1.33 10.42 25.73
CA PHE A 400 0.86 11.45 24.79
C PHE A 400 1.68 12.70 25.05
N ASP A 401 2.83 12.82 24.38
CA ASP A 401 3.60 14.04 24.49
C ASP A 401 3.20 15.00 23.37
N ASN A 402 2.55 16.11 23.75
CA ASN A 402 2.38 17.28 22.86
C ASN A 402 3.72 17.94 22.50
N GLN A 403 4.84 17.36 22.92
CA GLN A 403 6.18 17.83 22.68
C GLN A 403 6.82 17.04 21.54
N PHE A 404 6.52 17.51 20.33
CA PHE A 404 7.30 17.27 19.14
C PHE A 404 8.79 17.51 19.43
N ASN A 405 9.62 16.49 19.17
CA ASN A 405 11.03 16.49 19.53
C ASN A 405 11.82 17.44 18.60
N PHE A 406 11.89 18.71 19.00
CA PHE A 406 12.59 19.82 18.35
C PHE A 406 14.04 19.48 17.92
N LEU A 407 14.67 18.52 18.60
CA LEU A 407 16.06 18.10 18.39
C LEU A 407 16.30 17.24 17.15
N GLN A 408 15.27 16.60 16.57
CA GLN A 408 15.41 15.95 15.25
C GLN A 408 15.25 16.92 14.09
N PHE A 409 14.72 18.13 14.35
CA PHE A 409 14.56 19.20 13.37
C PHE A 409 15.78 20.13 13.34
N ILE A 410 16.52 20.22 14.43
CA ILE A 410 17.81 20.92 14.50
C ILE A 410 18.90 19.97 14.03
N ASP A 411 19.50 20.28 12.87
CA ASP A 411 20.56 19.48 12.25
C ASP A 411 21.69 19.13 13.24
N ASN A 412 22.36 18.00 13.01
CA ASN A 412 23.37 17.43 13.92
C ASN A 412 24.48 18.45 14.30
N GLU A 413 24.81 19.37 13.40
CA GLU A 413 25.81 20.41 13.64
C GLU A 413 25.38 21.42 14.72
N LEU A 414 24.12 21.81 14.75
CA LEU A 414 23.59 22.74 15.76
C LEU A 414 23.52 22.09 17.13
N THR A 415 23.13 20.82 17.20
CA THR A 415 23.12 20.04 18.45
C THR A 415 24.54 19.95 19.05
N GLN A 416 25.56 19.72 18.21
CA GLN A 416 26.96 19.71 18.63
C GLN A 416 27.45 21.10 19.06
N PHE A 417 27.03 22.16 18.36
CA PHE A 417 27.36 23.54 18.73
C PHE A 417 26.82 23.89 20.13
N PHE A 418 25.58 23.53 20.46
CA PHE A 418 24.98 23.85 21.75
C PHE A 418 25.57 23.05 22.91
N GLN A 419 25.82 21.75 22.72
CA GLN A 419 26.49 20.93 23.75
C GLN A 419 27.88 21.49 24.10
N LYS A 420 28.62 21.94 23.08
CA LYS A 420 29.96 22.49 23.26
C LYS A 420 29.98 23.84 23.98
N ASN A 421 28.99 24.70 23.75
CA ASN A 421 28.99 26.07 24.26
C ASN A 421 28.16 26.30 25.53
N SER A 422 27.15 25.48 25.81
CA SER A 422 26.30 25.63 27.00
C SER A 422 26.75 24.77 28.20
N GLY A 423 27.50 23.68 27.94
CA GLY A 423 27.86 22.68 28.96
C GLY A 423 26.66 21.87 29.49
N LEU A 424 25.46 22.08 28.94
CA LEU A 424 24.24 21.38 29.32
C LEU A 424 24.06 20.12 28.47
N SER A 425 23.49 19.08 29.07
CA SER A 425 23.03 17.92 28.32
C SER A 425 21.83 18.28 27.44
N ILE A 426 21.58 17.47 26.41
CA ILE A 426 20.42 17.62 25.52
C ILE A 426 19.10 17.66 26.31
N ASP A 427 18.98 16.80 27.31
CA ASP A 427 17.79 16.71 28.14
C ASP A 427 17.60 17.98 29.00
N GLN A 428 18.69 18.60 29.45
CA GLN A 428 18.65 19.85 30.22
C GLN A 428 18.25 21.04 29.35
N LEU A 429 18.74 21.11 28.10
CA LEU A 429 18.34 22.12 27.12
C LEU A 429 16.84 22.00 26.80
N TYR A 430 16.36 20.77 26.63
CA TYR A 430 14.96 20.47 26.34
C TYR A 430 14.03 20.89 27.48
N ILE A 431 14.37 20.52 28.73
CA ILE A 431 13.59 20.85 29.93
C ILE A 431 13.56 22.37 30.16
N GLN A 432 14.69 23.07 30.02
CA GLN A 432 14.73 24.52 30.18
C GLN A 432 13.90 25.25 29.13
N PHE A 433 13.96 24.84 27.87
CA PHE A 433 13.23 25.49 26.78
C PHE A 433 11.71 25.31 26.90
N TYR A 434 11.25 24.10 27.24
CA TYR A 434 9.83 23.81 27.40
C TYR A 434 9.24 24.37 28.70
N SER A 435 10.04 24.53 29.75
CA SER A 435 9.56 25.04 31.04
C SER A 435 9.14 26.52 31.03
N GLN A 436 9.44 27.29 29.97
CA GLN A 436 9.26 28.75 29.99
C GLN A 436 8.37 29.40 28.91
N TYR A 437 7.80 28.71 27.91
CA TYR A 437 7.19 29.45 26.79
C TYR A 437 5.71 29.16 26.47
N GLN A 438 4.87 30.16 26.83
CA GLN A 438 3.50 30.42 26.37
C GLN A 438 3.38 30.82 24.87
N TYR A 439 4.42 30.60 24.06
CA TYR A 439 4.56 31.19 22.72
C TYR A 439 4.61 30.16 21.57
N LEU A 440 4.25 28.90 21.87
CA LEU A 440 4.31 27.79 20.90
C LEU A 440 3.47 28.08 19.65
N ASP A 441 2.35 28.77 19.80
CA ASP A 441 1.44 29.09 18.70
C ASP A 441 1.95 30.25 17.82
N PHE A 442 2.70 31.20 18.40
CA PHE A 442 3.40 32.24 17.63
C PHE A 442 4.60 31.68 16.88
N PHE A 443 5.35 30.75 17.48
CA PHE A 443 6.53 30.17 16.84
C PHE A 443 6.18 29.36 15.57
N LYS A 444 4.99 28.76 15.53
CA LYS A 444 4.48 28.00 14.37
C LYS A 444 4.14 28.89 13.16
N THR A 445 3.88 30.19 13.36
CA THR A 445 3.52 31.11 12.26
C THR A 445 4.74 31.70 11.53
N LEU A 446 5.95 31.56 12.09
CA LEU A 446 7.18 32.08 11.52
C LEU A 446 7.76 31.18 10.41
N LYS A 447 8.49 31.76 9.45
CA LYS A 447 9.27 31.02 8.44
C LYS A 447 10.56 30.45 9.04
N SER A 448 11.20 29.49 8.37
CA SER A 448 12.36 28.74 8.87
C SER A 448 13.55 29.63 9.32
N GLU A 449 13.90 30.66 8.56
CA GLU A 449 14.97 31.61 8.95
C GLU A 449 14.56 32.53 10.12
N GLU A 450 13.29 32.92 10.19
CA GLU A 450 12.75 33.76 11.27
C GLU A 450 12.66 32.98 12.59
N ARG A 451 12.36 31.68 12.52
CA ARG A 451 12.44 30.77 13.68
C ARG A 451 13.86 30.67 14.22
N MET A 452 14.86 30.62 13.35
CA MET A 452 16.28 30.60 13.75
C MET A 452 16.68 31.90 14.46
N ASN A 453 16.31 33.05 13.90
CA ASN A 453 16.59 34.35 14.52
C ASN A 453 15.84 34.57 15.83
N PHE A 454 14.58 34.13 15.90
CA PHE A 454 13.79 34.17 17.13
C PHE A 454 14.44 33.29 18.22
N PHE A 455 14.88 32.08 17.85
CA PHE A 455 15.54 31.14 18.75
C PHE A 455 16.89 31.66 19.26
N LEU A 456 17.73 32.21 18.36
CA LEU A 456 19.04 32.79 18.73
C LEU A 456 18.89 34.04 19.59
N ASN A 457 17.98 34.96 19.26
CA ASN A 457 17.74 36.16 20.06
C ASN A 457 17.23 35.81 21.47
N THR A 458 16.37 34.79 21.59
CA THR A 458 15.86 34.31 22.87
C THR A 458 16.98 33.68 23.70
N TYR A 459 17.85 32.87 23.07
CA TYR A 459 19.03 32.27 23.71
C TYR A 459 20.03 33.33 24.21
N PHE A 460 20.34 34.36 23.41
CA PHE A 460 21.26 35.42 23.80
C PHE A 460 20.67 36.40 24.83
N GLN A 461 19.37 36.70 24.78
CA GLN A 461 18.70 37.45 25.85
C GLN A 461 18.72 36.68 27.19
N PHE A 462 18.62 35.35 27.13
CA PHE A 462 18.66 34.48 28.32
C PHE A 462 20.05 34.38 28.95
N GLN A 463 21.11 34.31 28.14
CA GLN A 463 22.50 34.40 28.62
C GLN A 463 22.76 35.74 29.33
N ASN A 464 22.24 36.84 28.78
CA ASN A 464 22.37 38.17 29.39
C ASN A 464 21.54 38.33 30.68
N THR A 465 20.37 37.69 30.79
CA THR A 465 19.57 37.71 32.03
C THR A 465 20.17 36.83 33.13
N ASN A 466 20.82 35.71 32.79
CA ASN A 466 21.56 34.89 33.76
C ASN A 466 22.91 35.51 34.20
N LEU A 467 23.51 36.35 33.37
CA LEU A 467 24.63 37.20 33.78
C LEU A 467 24.18 38.32 34.73
N GLN A 468 23.00 38.92 34.52
CA GLN A 468 22.44 39.94 35.43
C GLN A 468 21.90 39.36 36.75
N SER A 469 21.35 38.14 36.76
CA SER A 469 20.92 37.47 37.99
C SER A 469 22.10 36.96 38.83
N ASN A 470 23.22 36.57 38.21
CA ASN A 470 24.47 36.27 38.91
C ASN A 470 25.19 37.52 39.43
N GLN A 471 25.02 38.70 38.82
CA GLN A 471 25.53 39.95 39.38
C GLN A 471 24.73 40.41 40.61
N ASN A 472 23.43 40.16 40.67
CA ASN A 472 22.60 40.47 41.86
C ASN A 472 22.78 39.46 43.01
N TYR A 473 23.24 38.23 42.73
CA TYR A 473 23.63 37.26 43.77
C TYR A 473 25.06 37.46 44.31
N GLN A 474 25.89 38.27 43.65
CA GLN A 474 27.23 38.66 44.13
C GLN A 474 27.28 40.04 44.79
N GLN A 475 26.22 40.84 44.78
CA GLN A 475 26.18 42.15 45.46
C GLN A 475 25.82 42.10 46.96
N GLN A 476 25.63 40.92 47.56
CA GLN A 476 25.49 40.78 49.02
C GLN A 476 26.76 40.33 49.75
N GLN A 477 27.88 40.12 49.06
CA GLN A 477 29.18 40.06 49.74
C GLN A 477 30.23 40.86 48.97
N ASN A 478 30.75 41.89 49.66
CA ASN A 478 31.95 42.68 49.36
C ASN A 478 31.77 43.91 48.45
N TYR A 479 31.40 45.04 49.08
CA TYR A 479 32.12 46.30 48.85
C TYR A 479 33.44 46.26 49.67
N PRO A 480 34.54 46.97 49.31
CA PRO A 480 34.53 48.24 48.57
C PRO A 480 35.63 48.48 47.51
N GLN A 481 35.43 49.59 46.79
CA GLN A 481 36.40 50.54 46.20
C GLN A 481 36.94 50.39 44.76
N ASN A 482 36.41 51.32 43.93
CA ASN A 482 37.11 52.24 43.02
C ASN A 482 37.62 51.77 41.63
N ASN A 483 36.83 52.18 40.62
CA ASN A 483 37.18 53.06 39.50
C ASN A 483 38.05 52.56 38.32
N GLN A 484 37.39 52.54 37.14
CA GLN A 484 37.73 53.21 35.86
C GLN A 484 37.87 52.33 34.58
N ASN A 485 37.09 52.76 33.57
CA ASN A 485 37.22 52.68 32.10
C ASN A 485 37.00 51.33 31.39
N TYR A 486 35.94 51.12 30.59
CA TYR A 486 35.57 51.64 29.24
C TYR A 486 36.39 51.11 28.03
N GLN A 487 35.62 50.56 27.08
CA GLN A 487 35.87 50.32 25.64
C GLN A 487 36.85 49.21 25.22
N GLN A 488 36.40 48.27 24.38
CA GLN A 488 36.60 48.32 22.91
C GLN A 488 36.06 47.06 22.21
N GLN A 489 35.42 47.32 21.06
CA GLN A 489 35.14 46.36 19.99
C GLN A 489 36.43 45.75 19.46
N GLN A 490 36.40 44.49 18.98
CA GLN A 490 37.22 44.10 17.84
C GLN A 490 36.70 42.84 17.13
N ASN A 491 36.58 42.99 15.81
CA ASN A 491 36.35 41.97 14.78
C ASN A 491 37.46 40.92 14.77
N TYR A 492 37.15 39.66 14.43
CA TYR A 492 38.11 38.81 13.72
C TYR A 492 37.44 37.94 12.63
N GLN A 493 38.11 37.94 11.49
CA GLN A 493 37.80 37.28 10.22
C GLN A 493 37.97 35.76 10.28
N PHE A 494 37.17 35.02 9.51
CA PHE A 494 37.34 33.58 9.29
C PHE A 494 38.37 33.29 8.20
N ASP A 495 39.36 32.46 8.52
CA ASP A 495 40.36 31.94 7.58
C ASP A 495 39.95 30.52 7.12
N ASN A 496 39.98 30.31 5.81
CA ASN A 496 39.27 29.22 5.12
C ASN A 496 40.28 28.21 4.57
N LYS A 497 40.79 27.32 5.43
CA LYS A 497 41.64 26.19 5.02
C LYS A 497 41.35 24.97 5.90
N ASN A 498 40.37 24.16 5.46
CA ASN A 498 40.27 22.69 5.63
C ASN A 498 38.82 22.23 5.38
N ASN A 499 38.33 22.33 4.14
CA ASN A 499 37.04 21.75 3.75
C ASN A 499 37.27 20.43 2.96
N PRO A 500 36.85 19.25 3.47
CA PRO A 500 37.04 17.95 2.82
C PRO A 500 36.13 17.68 1.59
N TYR A 501 35.28 18.62 1.17
CA TYR A 501 34.26 18.36 0.14
C TYR A 501 34.74 18.40 -1.33
N ASN A 502 36.01 18.74 -1.62
CA ASN A 502 36.49 18.88 -3.00
C ASN A 502 37.25 17.67 -3.58
N GLN A 503 37.38 16.54 -2.86
CA GLN A 503 38.06 15.34 -3.38
C GLN A 503 37.13 14.23 -3.90
N GLN A 504 35.80 14.37 -3.75
CA GLN A 504 34.85 13.36 -4.27
C GLN A 504 34.29 13.66 -5.67
N GLN A 505 34.49 14.87 -6.22
CA GLN A 505 33.99 15.21 -7.56
C GLN A 505 34.95 14.83 -8.72
N GLN A 506 36.20 14.45 -8.45
CA GLN A 506 37.14 14.04 -9.51
C GLN A 506 37.11 12.53 -9.84
N ASN A 507 36.52 11.68 -9.00
CA ASN A 507 36.43 10.24 -9.25
C ASN A 507 35.18 9.79 -10.03
N TYR A 508 34.24 10.69 -10.30
CA TYR A 508 33.02 10.38 -11.09
C TYR A 508 33.15 10.68 -12.60
N GLN A 509 34.25 11.28 -13.06
CA GLN A 509 34.49 11.55 -14.49
C GLN A 509 35.43 10.55 -15.20
N GLN A 510 35.98 9.55 -14.50
CA GLN A 510 36.89 8.56 -15.09
C GLN A 510 36.29 7.17 -15.37
N GLN A 511 34.98 6.97 -15.17
CA GLN A 511 34.30 5.68 -15.47
C GLN A 511 33.38 5.69 -16.71
N GLN A 512 33.43 6.73 -17.55
CA GLN A 512 32.72 6.76 -18.84
C GLN A 512 33.66 6.60 -20.05
N ASN A 513 34.49 5.55 -20.08
CA ASN A 513 35.13 5.14 -21.33
C ASN A 513 35.57 3.67 -21.26
N TYR A 514 34.63 2.76 -21.52
CA TYR A 514 34.95 1.45 -22.07
C TYR A 514 33.86 1.05 -23.07
N GLN A 515 34.18 1.19 -24.36
CA GLN A 515 33.56 0.44 -25.45
C GLN A 515 34.10 -1.00 -25.46
N LEU A 516 33.31 -1.91 -26.05
CA LEU A 516 33.59 -3.27 -26.60
C LEU A 516 32.51 -4.26 -26.09
N ASP A 517 31.92 -5.17 -26.85
CA ASP A 517 32.02 -5.51 -28.27
C ASP A 517 30.77 -6.35 -28.65
N ASN A 518 30.17 -6.09 -29.81
CA ASN A 518 28.93 -6.73 -30.28
C ASN A 518 29.27 -8.01 -31.07
N LYS A 519 29.56 -9.12 -30.40
CA LYS A 519 29.64 -10.44 -31.04
C LYS A 519 29.11 -11.53 -30.10
N ASN A 520 27.83 -11.85 -30.25
CA ASN A 520 27.16 -13.16 -30.03
C ASN A 520 25.67 -12.96 -29.68
N ASN A 521 24.89 -12.41 -30.62
CA ASN A 521 23.44 -12.44 -30.56
C ASN A 521 22.90 -13.39 -31.66
N PRO A 522 22.38 -14.58 -31.33
CA PRO A 522 21.98 -15.59 -32.31
C PRO A 522 20.55 -15.44 -32.87
N TYR A 523 19.89 -14.28 -32.74
CA TYR A 523 18.48 -14.12 -33.19
C TYR A 523 18.24 -13.23 -34.42
N ASN A 524 19.29 -12.84 -35.15
CA ASN A 524 19.14 -12.17 -36.45
C ASN A 524 19.44 -13.13 -37.61
N GLN A 525 18.53 -14.06 -37.85
CA GLN A 525 18.42 -14.77 -39.13
C GLN A 525 17.11 -15.54 -39.18
N GLN A 526 16.07 -14.90 -39.72
CA GLN A 526 15.04 -15.48 -40.62
C GLN A 526 13.87 -14.49 -40.77
N GLN A 527 14.08 -13.50 -41.63
CA GLN A 527 12.99 -12.84 -42.37
C GLN A 527 13.35 -12.83 -43.85
N SER A 528 12.70 -13.70 -44.61
CA SER A 528 12.45 -13.51 -46.04
C SER A 528 11.67 -14.71 -46.57
N ASN A 529 10.35 -14.56 -46.77
CA ASN A 529 9.64 -14.92 -47.99
C ASN A 529 8.19 -14.37 -47.98
N TYR A 530 7.89 -13.63 -49.04
CA TYR A 530 6.71 -12.80 -49.42
C TYR A 530 5.36 -13.60 -49.56
N PRO A 531 4.17 -13.00 -49.88
CA PRO A 531 3.94 -11.67 -50.50
C PRO A 531 2.78 -10.77 -49.98
N GLN A 532 2.94 -9.47 -50.28
CA GLN A 532 1.87 -8.48 -50.41
C GLN A 532 1.02 -8.74 -51.67
N ASN A 533 -0.30 -8.89 -51.51
CA ASN A 533 -1.35 -8.19 -52.25
C ASN A 533 -2.70 -8.88 -52.02
N ASN A 534 -3.67 -8.13 -51.48
CA ASN A 534 -5.04 -8.08 -51.99
C ASN A 534 -5.80 -6.98 -51.24
N GLN A 535 -5.95 -5.83 -51.90
CA GLN A 535 -7.06 -4.91 -51.66
C GLN A 535 -8.38 -5.64 -51.98
N TYR A 536 -9.45 -5.44 -51.20
CA TYR A 536 -10.79 -5.12 -51.71
C TYR A 536 -11.77 -4.66 -50.59
N LYS A 537 -12.15 -3.38 -50.70
CA LYS A 537 -13.49 -2.76 -50.53
C LYS A 537 -14.30 -2.98 -49.24
N TYR A 538 -14.35 -1.92 -48.42
CA TYR A 538 -15.45 -1.62 -47.50
C TYR A 538 -16.66 -1.04 -48.26
N ASN A 539 -17.82 -1.70 -48.19
CA ASN A 539 -19.10 -1.14 -48.60
C ASN A 539 -19.86 -0.62 -47.37
N LYS A 540 -20.01 0.71 -47.27
CA LYS A 540 -21.04 1.37 -46.46
C LYS A 540 -22.41 1.06 -47.07
N LYS A 541 -23.34 0.54 -46.27
CA LYS A 541 -24.77 0.73 -46.52
C LYS A 541 -25.41 1.35 -45.28
N ASN A 542 -25.80 2.61 -45.46
CA ASN A 542 -26.89 3.24 -44.75
C ASN A 542 -28.16 2.40 -44.95
N ASN A 543 -29.04 2.38 -43.95
CA ASN A 543 -30.47 2.38 -44.18
C ASN A 543 -31.15 3.08 -43.01
N GLN A 544 -31.62 4.29 -43.29
CA GLN A 544 -32.83 4.85 -42.70
C GLN A 544 -34.02 4.15 -43.38
N ASN A 545 -34.92 3.60 -42.57
CA ASN A 545 -36.38 3.71 -42.66
C ASN A 545 -36.97 3.02 -41.43
#